data_AF-A0A227J0J0-F1
#
_entry.id   AF-A0A227J0J0-F1
#
_cell.length_a   1.000
_cell.length_b   1.000
_cell.length_c   1.000
_cell.angle_alpha   90.00
_cell.angle_beta   90.00
_cell.angle_gamma   90.00
#
_symmetry.space_group_name_H-M   'P 1'
#
loop_
_entity.id
_entity.type
_entity.pdbx_description
1 polymer ?
#
loop_
_entity_poly.entity_id
_entity_poly.type
_entity_poly.pdbx_seq_one_letter_code
_entity_poly.pdbx_strand_id
1 'polypeptide(L)'
;AEVWMGTHPNGCSEVQVEQNTLPLSELIKQNQPAYLSAETAAKFGDLPFLFKILAAEHALSIQVHPSKQDAEIGFEKEQNAGIPLNASHR
;
A
#
# COMPACT_ATOMS: atom_id res chain seq x y z
N ALA A 1 -10.09 -15.00 3.12
CA ALA A 1 -10.59 -13.66 2.75
C ALA A 1 -9.83 -12.59 3.52
N GLU A 2 -9.76 -11.36 3.00
CA GLU A 2 -9.08 -10.23 3.66
C GLU A 2 -10.03 -9.03 3.78
N VAL A 3 -9.94 -8.29 4.88
CA VAL A 3 -10.52 -6.94 5.02
C VAL A 3 -9.37 -5.94 5.05
N TRP A 4 -9.42 -4.92 4.19
CA TRP A 4 -8.37 -3.93 4.05
C TRP A 4 -8.77 -2.60 4.68
N MET A 5 -7.82 -1.98 5.36
CA MET A 5 -7.97 -0.66 6.01
C MET A 5 -6.77 0.20 5.63
N GLY A 6 -7.01 1.29 4.90
CA GLY A 6 -5.96 2.19 4.43
C GLY A 6 -6.29 2.84 3.08
N THR A 7 -5.26 3.34 2.39
CA THR A 7 -5.37 4.12 1.15
C THR A 7 -5.05 3.33 -0.13
N HIS A 8 -4.89 2.01 -0.04
CA HIS A 8 -4.42 1.20 -1.16
C HIS A 8 -5.35 1.31 -2.40
N PRO A 9 -4.81 1.55 -3.62
CA PRO A 9 -5.64 1.82 -4.82
C PRO A 9 -6.68 0.76 -5.15
N ASN A 10 -6.35 -0.53 -4.96
CA ASN A 10 -7.27 -1.65 -5.25
C ASN A 10 -8.36 -1.88 -4.19
N GLY A 11 -8.40 -1.10 -3.11
CA GLY A 11 -9.31 -1.30 -1.99
C GLY A 11 -9.19 -0.21 -0.94
N CYS A 12 -9.30 1.06 -1.37
CA CYS A 12 -9.17 2.21 -0.49
C CYS A 12 -10.38 2.26 0.46
N SER A 13 -10.12 2.51 1.75
CA SER A 13 -11.18 2.78 2.71
C SER A 13 -11.89 4.08 2.38
N GLU A 14 -13.16 4.18 2.79
CA GLU A 14 -13.96 5.39 2.67
C GLU A 14 -14.13 6.06 4.04
N VAL A 15 -14.27 7.37 4.02
CA VAL A 15 -14.54 8.19 5.21
C VAL A 15 -15.83 8.97 4.96
N GLN A 16 -16.67 9.06 5.98
CA GLN A 16 -17.83 9.95 5.97
C GLN A 16 -17.45 11.27 6.62
N VAL A 17 -17.56 12.36 5.86
CA VAL A 17 -17.34 13.74 6.32
C VAL A 17 -18.63 14.51 6.09
N GLU A 18 -19.27 14.92 7.19
CA GLU A 18 -20.61 15.52 7.16
C GLU A 18 -21.63 14.61 6.45
N GLN A 19 -22.13 15.04 5.30
CA GLN A 19 -23.12 14.34 4.48
C GLN A 19 -22.50 13.66 3.25
N ASN A 20 -21.17 13.73 3.10
CA ASN A 20 -20.45 13.19 1.94
C ASN A 20 -19.58 12.00 2.35
N THR A 21 -19.48 11.02 1.45
CA THR A 21 -18.53 9.92 1.55
C THR A 21 -17.45 10.13 0.50
N LEU A 22 -16.17 9.99 0.90
CA LEU A 22 -15.03 10.09 -0.01
C LEU A 22 -13.95 9.07 0.33
N PRO A 23 -13.06 8.72 -0.62
CA PRO A 23 -11.91 7.88 -0.34
C PRO A 23 -10.99 8.52 0.71
N LEU A 24 -10.48 7.70 1.64
CA LEU A 24 -9.51 8.12 2.66
C LEU A 24 -8.27 8.78 2.03
N SER A 25 -7.84 8.29 0.86
CA SER A 25 -6.70 8.84 0.12
C SER A 25 -6.96 10.29 -0.32
N GLU A 26 -8.17 10.62 -0.76
CA GLU A 26 -8.55 11.98 -1.15
C GLU A 26 -8.66 12.90 0.06
N LEU A 27 -9.16 12.41 1.20
CA LEU A 27 -9.14 13.18 2.45
C LEU A 27 -7.71 13.51 2.87
N ILE A 28 -6.80 12.53 2.86
CA ILE A 28 -5.40 12.73 3.25
C ILE A 28 -4.70 13.73 2.32
N LYS A 29 -4.95 13.68 1.01
CA LYS A 29 -4.36 14.62 0.03
C LYS A 29 -4.74 16.08 0.28
N GLN A 30 -5.90 16.35 0.88
CA GLN A 30 -6.32 17.73 1.18
C GLN A 30 -5.38 18.41 2.18
N ASN A 31 -4.79 17.66 3.13
CA ASN A 31 -3.80 18.19 4.06
C ASN A 31 -2.92 17.07 4.66
N GLN A 32 -1.94 16.59 3.90
CA GLN A 32 -1.12 15.45 4.30
C GLN A 32 -0.43 15.64 5.66
N PRO A 33 0.20 16.78 5.99
CA PRO A 33 0.83 16.97 7.29
C PRO A 33 -0.16 16.90 8.47
N ALA A 34 -1.42 17.29 8.27
CA ALA A 34 -2.44 17.22 9.32
C ALA A 34 -2.90 15.78 9.60
N TYR A 35 -2.97 14.93 8.57
CA TYR A 35 -3.43 13.54 8.70
C TYR A 35 -2.30 12.53 8.94
N LEU A 36 -1.09 12.79 8.44
CA LEU A 36 0.04 11.88 8.51
C LEU A 36 1.13 12.30 9.50
N SER A 37 1.12 13.55 10.00
CA SER A 37 2.29 14.29 10.50
C SER A 37 3.19 14.82 9.39
N ALA A 38 3.92 15.91 9.66
CA ALA A 38 4.86 16.51 8.71
C ALA A 38 5.99 15.56 8.30
N GLU A 39 6.53 14.79 9.25
CA GLU A 39 7.63 13.85 8.98
C GLU A 39 7.20 12.72 8.04
N THR A 40 6.05 12.11 8.31
CA THR A 40 5.56 10.98 7.50
C THR A 40 5.10 11.45 6.13
N ALA A 41 4.43 12.61 6.05
CA ALA A 41 4.05 13.22 4.77
C ALA A 41 5.29 13.49 3.90
N ALA A 42 6.36 14.08 4.47
CA ALA A 42 7.58 14.36 3.74
C ALA A 42 8.32 13.09 3.30
N LYS A 43 8.31 12.04 4.13
CA LYS A 43 9.07 10.80 3.87
C LYS A 43 8.36 9.82 2.94
N PHE A 44 7.04 9.69 3.03
CA PHE A 44 6.29 8.64 2.37
C PHE A 44 5.18 9.16 1.43
N GLY A 45 4.69 10.38 1.64
CA GLY A 45 3.64 11.00 0.80
C GLY A 45 2.24 10.39 0.93
N ASP A 46 2.08 9.28 1.64
CA ASP A 46 0.82 8.59 1.93
C ASP A 46 1.00 7.72 3.20
N LEU A 47 -0.02 6.95 3.60
CA LEU A 47 0.08 5.95 4.65
C LEU A 47 1.18 4.93 4.31
N PRO A 48 2.23 4.78 5.15
CA PRO A 48 3.34 3.87 4.87
C PRO A 48 3.02 2.41 5.24
N PHE A 49 1.75 2.05 5.35
CA PHE A 49 1.29 0.72 5.72
C PHE A 49 -0.08 0.42 5.11
N LEU A 50 -0.38 -0.86 4.96
CA LEU A 50 -1.72 -1.38 4.70
C LEU A 50 -2.12 -2.30 5.84
N PHE A 51 -3.18 -1.97 6.56
CA PHE A 51 -3.68 -2.80 7.65
C PHE A 51 -4.70 -3.80 7.13
N LYS A 52 -4.62 -5.06 7.60
CA LYS A 52 -5.49 -6.14 7.15
C LYS A 52 -5.95 -7.02 8.30
N ILE A 53 -7.19 -7.48 8.20
CA ILE A 53 -7.67 -8.67 8.93
C ILE A 53 -7.69 -9.82 7.94
N LEU A 54 -6.96 -10.90 8.23
CA LEU A 54 -6.91 -12.09 7.40
C LEU A 54 -7.73 -13.22 8.06
N ALA A 55 -8.67 -13.78 7.30
CA ALA A 55 -9.39 -15.00 7.63
C ALA A 55 -8.96 -16.10 6.65
N ALA A 56 -7.87 -16.81 6.98
CA ALA A 56 -7.32 -17.88 6.16
C ALA A 56 -7.96 -19.23 6.53
N GLU A 57 -8.72 -19.81 5.61
CA GLU A 57 -9.34 -21.13 5.77
C GLU A 57 -8.37 -22.28 5.43
N HIS A 58 -7.41 -22.02 4.55
CA HIS A 58 -6.39 -22.95 4.12
C HIS A 58 -4.99 -22.37 4.33
N ALA A 59 -3.98 -23.25 4.34
CA ALA A 59 -2.58 -22.85 4.42
C ALA A 59 -2.20 -21.97 3.22
N LEU A 60 -1.51 -20.86 3.51
CA LEU A 60 -0.95 -19.97 2.50
C LEU A 60 0.47 -20.40 2.14
N SER A 61 0.96 -19.94 0.99
CA SER A 61 2.34 -20.19 0.56
C SER A 61 3.36 -19.65 1.56
N ILE A 62 4.50 -20.34 1.68
CA ILE A 62 5.68 -19.81 2.37
C ILE A 62 6.24 -18.64 1.56
N GLN A 63 6.51 -17.52 2.21
CA GLN A 63 6.99 -16.30 1.59
C GLN A 63 8.27 -15.82 2.27
N VAL A 64 9.11 -15.12 1.52
CA VAL A 64 10.28 -14.41 2.02
C VAL A 64 10.19 -12.96 1.55
N HIS A 65 10.44 -12.02 2.46
CA HIS A 65 10.56 -10.62 2.10
C HIS A 65 12.04 -10.23 2.11
N PRO A 66 12.58 -9.73 0.99
CA PRO A 66 13.98 -9.32 0.91
C PRO A 66 14.26 -8.13 1.84
N SER A 67 15.55 -7.93 2.14
CA SER A 67 15.99 -6.68 2.77
C SER A 67 15.72 -5.50 1.83
N LYS A 68 15.71 -4.27 2.36
CA LYS A 68 15.51 -3.07 1.53
C LYS A 68 16.53 -3.00 0.38
N GLN A 69 17.81 -3.25 0.68
CA GLN A 69 18.88 -3.20 -0.32
C GLN A 69 18.67 -4.27 -1.40
N ASP A 70 18.32 -5.50 -1.02
CA ASP A 70 18.09 -6.58 -1.98
C ASP A 70 16.84 -6.32 -2.83
N ALA A 71 15.80 -5.71 -2.25
CA ALA A 71 14.58 -5.32 -2.96
C ALA A 71 14.86 -4.26 -4.03
N GLU A 72 15.67 -3.24 -3.72
CA GLU A 72 16.09 -2.21 -4.69
C GLU A 72 16.86 -2.83 -5.87
N ILE A 73 17.81 -3.72 -5.57
CA ILE A 73 18.60 -4.44 -6.59
C ILE A 73 17.71 -5.36 -7.45
N GLY A 74 16.80 -6.11 -6.83
CA GLY A 74 15.88 -7.02 -7.53
C GLY A 74 14.94 -6.25 -8.46
N PHE A 75 14.32 -5.19 -7.94
CA PHE A 75 13.43 -4.33 -8.73
C PHE A 75 14.14 -3.73 -9.96
N GLU A 76 15.36 -3.21 -9.80
CA GLU A 76 16.11 -2.64 -10.93
C GLU A 76 16.43 -3.71 -12.00
N LYS A 77 16.79 -4.94 -11.60
CA LYS A 77 17.04 -6.04 -12.54
C LYS A 77 15.80 -6.39 -13.36
N GLU A 78 14.63 -6.49 -12.74
CA GLU A 78 13.37 -6.77 -13.43
C GLU A 78 12.96 -5.64 -14.39
N GLN A 79 13.15 -4.38 -13.97
CA GLN A 79 12.90 -3.22 -14.81
C GLN A 79 13.80 -3.21 -16.05
N ASN A 80 15.10 -3.48 -15.87
CA ASN A 80 16.07 -3.56 -16.97
C ASN A 80 15.79 -4.74 -17.91
N ALA A 81 15.21 -5.82 -17.39
CA ALA A 81 14.75 -6.96 -18.18
C ALA A 81 13.40 -6.72 -18.88
N GLY A 82 12.71 -5.60 -18.58
CA GLY A 82 11.40 -5.26 -19.15
C GLY A 82 10.27 -6.18 -18.70
N ILE A 83 10.40 -6.82 -17.52
CA ILE A 83 9.37 -7.72 -17.00
C ILE A 83 8.14 -6.89 -16.59
N PRO A 84 6.93 -7.19 -17.11
CA PRO A 84 5.72 -6.46 -16.74
C PRO A 84 5.43 -6.53 -15.23
N LEU A 85 4.89 -5.44 -14.66
CA LEU A 85 4.53 -5.37 -13.23
C LEU A 85 3.54 -6.46 -12.77
N ASN A 86 2.76 -7.01 -13.70
CA ASN A 86 1.76 -8.05 -13.48
C ASN A 86 2.21 -9.44 -13.94
N ALA A 87 3.47 -9.63 -14.32
CA ALA A 87 4.00 -10.94 -14.70
C ALA A 87 3.98 -11.89 -13.48
N SER A 88 3.56 -13.13 -13.69
CA SER A 88 3.47 -14.14 -12.62
C SER A 88 4.81 -14.60 -12.06
N HIS A 89 5.91 -14.28 -12.76
CA HIS A 89 7.28 -14.68 -12.44
C HIS A 89 8.20 -13.47 -12.26
N ARG A 90 7.62 -12.36 -11.82
CA ARG A 90 8.37 -11.18 -11.43
C ARG A 90 9.16 -11.49 -10.16
#